data_AF-A0A2B7ZSJ6-F1
#
_entry.id   AF-A0A2B7ZSJ6-F1
#
_cell.length_a   1.000
_cell.length_b   1.000
_cell.length_c   1.000
_cell.angle_alpha   90.00
_cell.angle_beta   90.00
_cell.angle_gamma   90.00
#
_symmetry.space_group_name_H-M   'P 1'
#
loop_
_entity.id
_entity.type
_entity.pdbx_description
1 polymer ?
#
loop_
_entity_poly.entity_id
_entity_poly.type
_entity_poly.pdbx_seq_one_letter_code
_entity_poly.pdbx_strand_id
1 'polypeptide(L)'
;MARTQQPVETTGPPQFAKPILQYTKPRQEALRIRQALTLYLKTQIEFAGDPPGSHISLCAPHNATDVKRVPPELNNGLRAQYLKALQANLAAKREYHDVLREIASQKQDMHSPTTARGEGLEKKGAELQTYLGLLRSRREHGKIQIFQHYLEKLNRMEAGQAAYLGLAEEQATSRQAAQNLVVHTNSTSGSPGGNGPDVEALLHSLERAVLRAKNQADIEKKLLEKLKSQRLAKDEKAVPASKKLGALRCTHAELVRWVEEKLVISSSMEEQGPVEDQAAIDASDAENIQVLEETKSLIQQQYAAYVNARKALLSVVSTASQPLAGGLQTPQRRLEPREKQQNTATPDLALLFPYVSEHLLPLSKAQKAPAMQKSYLSAILAKEKWTTCRMLDRLQEESHLLPEYPILARQPRFKNAVAAINRPSPPLASPTSPNDTSEIVTRAEAWSFAAREAQDATKGYIEERAIFGTELARKAEDTLKEMYELMNQDYEEATVGKEEKKEDEGDIWASESRFARSRGGRHGRSEKRPKGPWSGLNGKVGVIGDG
;
A
#
# COMPACT_ATOMS: atom_id res chain seq x y z
N MET A 1 -15.33 17.27 -47.28
CA MET A 1 -14.44 16.13 -46.97
C MET A 1 -15.13 15.25 -45.95
N ALA A 2 -15.88 14.25 -46.43
CA ALA A 2 -16.64 13.33 -45.61
C ALA A 2 -15.87 12.01 -45.50
N ARG A 3 -15.49 11.63 -44.28
CA ARG A 3 -14.78 10.37 -44.00
C ARG A 3 -15.83 9.30 -43.74
N THR A 4 -16.09 8.47 -44.75
CA THR A 4 -16.90 7.26 -44.66
C THR A 4 -16.30 6.30 -43.62
N GLN A 5 -17.04 6.04 -42.56
CA GLN A 5 -16.73 4.98 -41.58
C GLN A 5 -17.24 3.65 -42.16
N GLN A 6 -16.32 2.72 -42.39
CA GLN A 6 -16.64 1.33 -42.72
C GLN A 6 -17.27 0.62 -41.50
N PRO A 7 -18.23 -0.30 -41.71
CA PRO A 7 -18.76 -1.12 -40.63
C PRO A 7 -17.73 -2.20 -40.25
N VAL A 8 -17.30 -2.19 -38.99
CA VAL A 8 -16.46 -3.26 -38.42
C VAL A 8 -17.36 -4.48 -38.20
N GLU A 9 -17.04 -5.55 -38.90
CA GLU A 9 -17.64 -6.87 -38.75
C GLU A 9 -17.43 -7.36 -37.31
N THR A 10 -18.53 -7.64 -36.62
CA THR A 10 -18.52 -8.08 -35.23
C THR A 10 -18.15 -9.55 -35.16
N THR A 11 -16.89 -9.85 -34.87
CA THR A 11 -16.48 -11.15 -34.34
C THR A 11 -17.34 -11.47 -33.11
N GLY A 12 -18.03 -12.61 -33.12
CA GLY A 12 -18.88 -13.04 -32.01
C GLY A 12 -18.09 -13.05 -30.70
N PRO A 13 -18.70 -12.61 -29.58
CA PRO A 13 -17.98 -12.50 -28.32
C PRO A 13 -17.48 -13.87 -27.85
N PRO A 14 -16.28 -13.93 -27.25
CA PRO A 14 -15.67 -15.19 -26.85
C PRO A 14 -16.56 -15.93 -25.83
N GLN A 15 -16.53 -17.27 -25.83
CA GLN A 15 -17.50 -18.10 -25.09
C GLN A 15 -17.53 -17.82 -23.58
N PHE A 16 -16.40 -17.41 -22.98
CA PHE A 16 -16.32 -16.99 -21.57
C PHE A 16 -17.08 -15.70 -21.26
N ALA A 17 -17.33 -14.84 -22.26
CA ALA A 17 -18.06 -13.59 -22.10
C ALA A 17 -19.58 -13.79 -22.12
N LYS A 18 -20.09 -14.95 -22.60
CA LYS A 18 -21.53 -15.28 -22.64
C LYS A 18 -22.25 -15.12 -21.28
N PRO A 19 -21.74 -15.64 -20.15
CA PRO A 19 -22.37 -15.42 -18.83
C PRO A 19 -22.25 -13.96 -18.36
N ILE A 20 -21.19 -13.25 -18.76
CA ILE A 20 -20.93 -11.86 -18.34
C ILE A 20 -21.78 -10.87 -19.15
N LEU A 21 -22.12 -11.21 -20.40
CA LEU A 21 -22.96 -10.41 -21.30
C LEU A 21 -24.38 -10.19 -20.78
N GLN A 22 -24.88 -11.07 -19.91
CA GLN A 22 -26.17 -10.85 -19.23
C GLN A 22 -26.11 -9.65 -18.26
N TYR A 23 -24.91 -9.36 -17.74
CA TYR A 23 -24.66 -8.28 -16.77
C TYR A 23 -23.89 -7.09 -17.37
N THR A 24 -23.27 -7.22 -18.55
CA THR A 24 -22.57 -6.14 -19.25
C THR A 24 -23.41 -5.54 -20.36
N LYS A 25 -23.81 -4.29 -20.17
CA LYS A 25 -24.49 -3.50 -21.20
C LYS A 25 -23.47 -3.01 -22.24
N PRO A 26 -23.84 -2.92 -23.53
CA PRO A 26 -22.97 -2.34 -24.54
C PRO A 26 -22.64 -0.89 -24.18
N ARG A 27 -21.47 -0.41 -24.60
CA ARG A 27 -20.93 0.92 -24.22
C ARG A 27 -21.94 2.05 -24.46
N GLN A 28 -22.70 1.97 -25.56
CA GLN A 28 -23.71 2.97 -25.90
C GLN A 28 -24.90 2.97 -24.93
N GLU A 29 -25.41 1.79 -24.55
CA GLU A 29 -26.48 1.68 -23.55
C GLU A 29 -25.99 2.12 -22.17
N ALA A 30 -24.78 1.74 -21.78
CA ALA A 30 -24.19 2.20 -20.53
C ALA A 30 -24.06 3.73 -20.47
N LEU A 31 -23.68 4.37 -21.59
CA LEU A 31 -23.65 5.83 -21.69
C LEU A 31 -25.05 6.45 -21.59
N ARG A 32 -26.06 5.90 -22.28
CA ARG A 32 -27.45 6.37 -22.19
C ARG A 32 -27.99 6.25 -20.77
N ILE A 33 -27.74 5.13 -20.09
CA ILE A 33 -28.14 4.90 -18.70
C ILE A 33 -27.47 5.93 -17.78
N ARG A 34 -26.15 6.14 -17.93
CA ARG A 34 -25.41 7.16 -17.16
C ARG A 34 -25.97 8.55 -17.39
N GLN A 35 -26.28 8.93 -18.63
CA GLN A 35 -26.89 10.22 -18.94
C GLN A 35 -28.27 10.38 -18.28
N ALA A 36 -29.14 9.37 -18.38
CA ALA A 36 -30.46 9.39 -17.75
C ALA A 36 -30.36 9.51 -16.22
N LEU A 37 -29.44 8.78 -15.59
CA LEU A 37 -29.17 8.88 -14.14
C LEU A 37 -28.61 10.23 -13.74
N THR A 38 -27.72 10.80 -14.56
CA THR A 38 -27.15 12.14 -14.34
C THR A 38 -28.25 13.19 -14.34
N LEU A 39 -29.15 13.15 -15.33
CA LEU A 39 -30.30 14.07 -15.40
C LEU A 39 -31.22 13.89 -14.18
N TYR A 40 -31.54 12.65 -13.84
CA TYR A 40 -32.38 12.34 -12.69
C TYR A 40 -31.79 12.88 -11.37
N LEU A 41 -30.52 12.62 -11.08
CA LEU A 41 -29.86 13.12 -9.87
C LEU A 41 -29.76 14.65 -9.86
N LYS A 42 -29.50 15.29 -11.01
CA LYS A 42 -29.51 16.75 -11.14
C LYS A 42 -30.87 17.37 -10.80
N THR A 43 -31.97 16.71 -11.14
CA THR A 43 -33.31 17.24 -10.81
C THR A 43 -33.65 17.15 -9.32
N GLN A 44 -33.04 16.19 -8.61
CA GLN A 44 -33.38 15.85 -7.23
C GLN A 44 -32.43 16.45 -6.19
N ILE A 45 -31.20 16.76 -6.57
CA ILE A 45 -30.21 17.39 -5.69
C ILE A 45 -30.18 18.89 -5.98
N GLU A 46 -30.31 19.69 -4.94
CA GLU A 46 -30.13 21.14 -5.01
C GLU A 46 -28.66 21.47 -4.75
N PHE A 47 -28.10 22.35 -5.57
CA PHE A 47 -26.69 22.76 -5.50
C PHE A 47 -26.60 24.25 -5.17
N ALA A 48 -25.58 24.64 -4.41
CA ALA A 48 -25.30 26.05 -4.06
C ALA A 48 -24.84 26.93 -5.26
N GLY A 49 -24.78 26.37 -6.47
CA GLY A 49 -24.27 27.00 -7.69
C GLY A 49 -24.56 26.16 -8.92
N ASP A 50 -23.80 26.33 -10.00
CA ASP A 50 -24.03 25.58 -11.24
C ASP A 50 -23.96 24.06 -11.01
N PRO A 51 -24.94 23.29 -11.52
CA PRO A 51 -24.96 21.85 -11.31
C PRO A 51 -23.74 21.23 -11.99
N PRO A 52 -22.99 20.34 -11.31
CA PRO A 52 -21.78 19.78 -11.88
C PRO A 52 -22.08 19.07 -13.21
N GLY A 53 -21.32 19.41 -14.25
CA GLY A 53 -21.49 18.85 -15.60
C GLY A 53 -21.22 17.35 -15.67
N SER A 54 -20.41 16.82 -14.75
CA SER A 54 -19.90 15.44 -14.79
C SER A 54 -20.71 14.47 -13.91
N HIS A 55 -20.92 13.25 -14.40
CA HIS A 55 -21.55 12.16 -13.65
C HIS A 55 -20.73 11.76 -12.41
N ILE A 56 -19.40 11.88 -12.46
CA ILE A 56 -18.51 11.47 -11.36
C ILE A 56 -18.66 12.41 -10.17
N SER A 57 -18.80 13.71 -10.44
CA SER A 57 -19.05 14.73 -9.41
C SER A 57 -20.40 14.56 -8.71
N LEU A 58 -21.39 13.94 -9.37
CA LEU A 58 -22.69 13.64 -8.76
C LEU A 58 -22.67 12.41 -7.84
N CYS A 59 -21.65 11.55 -7.92
CA CYS A 59 -21.54 10.41 -6.99
C CYS A 59 -21.20 10.87 -5.56
N ALA A 60 -20.44 11.96 -5.44
CA ALA A 60 -20.09 12.59 -4.17
C ALA A 60 -20.16 14.13 -4.31
N PRO A 61 -21.36 14.73 -4.26
CA PRO A 61 -21.49 16.15 -4.48
C PRO A 61 -20.98 16.93 -3.27
N HIS A 62 -19.93 17.73 -3.48
CA HIS A 62 -19.34 18.58 -2.45
C HIS A 62 -20.17 19.87 -2.25
N ASN A 63 -20.92 20.28 -3.29
CA ASN A 63 -21.70 21.52 -3.33
C ASN A 63 -23.22 21.28 -3.17
N ALA A 64 -23.65 20.10 -2.70
CA ALA A 64 -25.06 19.82 -2.48
C ALA A 64 -25.55 20.55 -1.22
N THR A 65 -26.63 21.31 -1.35
CA THR A 65 -27.25 22.06 -0.25
C THR A 65 -28.40 21.30 0.37
N ASP A 66 -29.27 20.71 -0.45
CA ASP A 66 -30.40 19.91 -0.02
C ASP A 66 -30.80 18.85 -1.07
N VAL A 67 -31.63 17.88 -0.65
CA VAL A 67 -32.21 16.87 -1.52
C VAL A 67 -33.72 17.01 -1.48
N LYS A 68 -34.35 17.15 -2.66
CA LYS A 68 -35.81 17.20 -2.77
C LYS A 68 -36.43 15.91 -2.23
N ARG A 69 -37.67 16.00 -1.72
CA ARG A 69 -38.42 14.87 -1.15
C ARG A 69 -38.36 13.66 -2.09
N VAL A 70 -37.77 12.56 -1.60
CA VAL A 70 -37.59 11.33 -2.37
C VAL A 70 -38.96 10.87 -2.88
N PRO A 71 -39.17 10.73 -4.22
CA PRO A 71 -40.45 10.31 -4.74
C PRO A 71 -40.81 8.91 -4.21
N PRO A 72 -42.06 8.71 -3.72
CA PRO A 72 -42.48 7.44 -3.15
C PRO A 72 -42.52 6.30 -4.18
N GLU A 73 -42.53 6.64 -5.47
CA GLU A 73 -42.49 5.71 -6.61
C GLU A 73 -41.18 4.90 -6.68
N LEU A 74 -40.08 5.42 -6.10
CA LEU A 74 -38.84 4.67 -5.93
C LEU A 74 -38.90 3.83 -4.65
N ASN A 75 -39.79 2.85 -4.61
CA ASN A 75 -39.88 1.82 -3.58
C ASN A 75 -38.48 1.33 -3.20
N ASN A 76 -37.99 1.60 -1.97
CA ASN A 76 -36.77 1.10 -1.29
C ASN A 76 -35.53 0.66 -2.11
N GLY A 77 -35.41 1.10 -3.36
CA GLY A 77 -34.36 0.68 -4.28
C GLY A 77 -33.08 1.45 -4.04
N LEU A 78 -32.00 1.03 -4.70
CA LEU A 78 -30.66 1.60 -4.55
C LEU A 78 -30.65 3.14 -4.73
N ARG A 79 -31.46 3.67 -5.66
CA ARG A 79 -31.58 5.12 -5.90
C ARG A 79 -32.19 5.85 -4.70
N ALA A 80 -33.25 5.29 -4.11
CA ALA A 80 -33.88 5.86 -2.92
C ALA A 80 -32.95 5.77 -1.70
N GLN A 81 -32.21 4.66 -1.56
CA GLN A 81 -31.21 4.49 -0.51
C GLN A 81 -30.08 5.53 -0.64
N TYR A 82 -29.60 5.77 -1.86
CA TYR A 82 -28.58 6.79 -2.12
C TYR A 82 -29.05 8.19 -1.72
N LEU A 83 -30.27 8.59 -2.11
CA LEU A 83 -30.80 9.91 -1.78
C LEU A 83 -31.04 10.07 -0.27
N LYS A 84 -31.54 9.02 0.41
CA LYS A 84 -31.68 8.98 1.88
C LYS A 84 -30.32 9.11 2.57
N ALA A 85 -29.30 8.39 2.08
CA ALA A 85 -27.95 8.47 2.61
C ALA A 85 -27.34 9.87 2.38
N LEU A 86 -27.62 10.49 1.24
CA LEU A 86 -27.16 11.83 0.93
C LEU A 86 -27.84 12.88 1.82
N GLN A 87 -29.16 12.76 2.06
CA GLN A 87 -29.89 13.60 3.00
C GLN A 87 -29.33 13.47 4.42
N ALA A 88 -29.06 12.23 4.88
CA ALA A 88 -28.45 11.98 6.18
C ALA A 88 -27.02 12.56 6.27
N ASN A 89 -26.24 12.48 5.20
CA ASN A 89 -24.90 13.06 5.15
C ASN A 89 -24.95 14.60 5.24
N LEU A 90 -25.87 15.23 4.52
CA LEU A 90 -26.07 16.68 4.60
C LEU A 90 -26.53 17.12 6.00
N ALA A 91 -27.45 16.38 6.63
CA ALA A 91 -27.86 16.62 8.01
C ALA A 91 -26.66 16.51 8.98
N ALA A 92 -25.87 15.44 8.88
CA ALA A 92 -24.69 15.25 9.71
C ALA A 92 -23.64 16.35 9.50
N LYS A 93 -23.47 16.86 8.27
CA LYS A 93 -22.59 18.00 7.99
C LYS A 93 -23.11 19.29 8.63
N ARG A 94 -24.42 19.56 8.56
CA ARG A 94 -25.04 20.72 9.22
C ARG A 94 -24.83 20.65 10.73
N GLU A 95 -25.14 19.52 11.35
CA GLU A 95 -24.92 19.27 12.78
C GLU A 95 -23.44 19.44 13.17
N TYR A 96 -22.51 18.91 12.37
CA TYR A 96 -21.08 19.10 12.60
C TYR A 96 -20.67 20.57 12.54
N HIS A 97 -21.15 21.33 11.56
CA HIS A 97 -20.90 22.76 11.47
C HIS A 97 -21.55 23.55 12.62
N ASP A 98 -22.72 23.12 13.10
CA ASP A 98 -23.38 23.72 14.27
C ASP A 98 -22.54 23.51 15.52
N VAL A 99 -22.08 22.28 15.76
CA VAL A 99 -21.16 21.96 16.87
C VAL A 99 -19.86 22.75 16.75
N LEU A 100 -19.30 22.91 15.55
CA LEU A 100 -18.12 23.76 15.36
C LEU A 100 -18.39 25.23 15.69
N ARG A 101 -19.57 25.75 15.34
CA ARG A 101 -19.98 27.12 15.71
C ARG A 101 -20.18 27.27 17.21
N GLU A 102 -20.78 26.29 17.88
CA GLU A 102 -20.92 26.26 19.34
C GLU A 102 -19.55 26.21 20.03
N ILE A 103 -18.61 25.41 19.54
CA ILE A 103 -17.25 25.36 20.07
C ILE A 103 -16.54 26.71 19.86
N ALA A 104 -16.76 27.36 18.71
CA ALA A 104 -16.19 28.68 18.43
C ALA A 104 -16.80 29.77 19.33
N SER A 105 -18.12 29.76 19.57
CA SER A 105 -18.78 30.72 20.46
C SER A 105 -18.37 30.50 21.92
N GLN A 106 -18.30 29.25 22.39
CA GLN A 106 -17.80 28.93 23.73
C GLN A 106 -16.35 29.37 23.93
N LYS A 107 -15.50 29.25 22.90
CA LYS A 107 -14.13 29.79 22.95
C LYS A 107 -14.11 31.32 23.04
N GLN A 108 -14.99 32.01 22.32
CA GLN A 108 -15.10 33.47 22.40
C GLN A 108 -15.65 33.95 23.75
N ASP A 109 -16.65 33.25 24.31
CA ASP A 109 -17.20 33.55 25.64
C ASP A 109 -16.14 33.35 26.75
N MET A 110 -15.31 32.30 26.64
CA MET A 110 -14.18 32.06 27.55
C MET A 110 -13.06 33.11 27.43
N HIS A 111 -13.03 33.90 26.35
CA HIS A 111 -12.09 35.00 26.15
C HIS A 111 -12.71 36.38 26.39
N SER A 112 -13.99 36.46 26.77
CA SER A 112 -14.57 37.72 27.25
C SER A 112 -14.02 38.01 28.67
N PRO A 113 -13.34 39.15 28.89
CA PRO A 113 -12.80 39.49 30.20
C PRO A 113 -13.95 39.96 31.09
N THR A 114 -14.69 39.02 31.68
CA THR A 114 -15.63 39.35 32.75
C THR A 114 -14.81 39.68 33.99
N THR A 115 -14.51 40.97 34.10
CA THR A 115 -13.87 41.64 35.22
C THR A 115 -14.82 41.64 36.42
N ALA A 116 -14.97 40.49 37.09
CA ALA A 116 -15.37 40.46 38.49
C ALA A 116 -15.24 39.05 39.06
N ARG A 117 -14.40 38.94 40.09
CA ARG A 117 -14.57 38.03 41.24
C ARG A 117 -14.13 36.57 41.04
N GLY A 118 -12.92 36.27 41.51
CA GLY A 118 -12.62 34.95 42.05
C GLY A 118 -11.16 34.50 41.96
N GLU A 119 -10.27 35.02 42.82
CA GLU A 119 -8.92 34.46 43.03
C GLU A 119 -8.92 32.95 43.42
N GLY A 120 -10.09 32.40 43.81
CA GLY A 120 -10.29 30.97 44.05
C GLY A 120 -10.70 30.13 42.82
N LEU A 121 -11.21 30.76 41.76
CA LEU A 121 -11.64 30.08 40.52
C LEU A 121 -10.46 29.88 39.55
N GLU A 122 -9.53 30.82 39.48
CA GLU A 122 -8.29 30.66 38.69
C GLU A 122 -7.40 29.53 39.22
N LYS A 123 -7.31 29.36 40.54
CA LYS A 123 -6.57 28.23 41.16
C LYS A 123 -7.22 26.88 40.82
N LYS A 124 -8.56 26.78 40.88
CA LYS A 124 -9.29 25.56 40.47
C LYS A 124 -9.18 25.30 38.96
N GLY A 125 -9.18 26.35 38.14
CA GLY A 125 -8.93 26.26 36.71
C GLY A 125 -7.52 25.78 36.39
N ALA A 126 -6.50 26.27 37.11
CA ALA A 126 -5.12 25.83 37.00
C ALA A 126 -4.93 24.37 37.49
N GLU A 127 -5.58 23.98 38.58
CA GLU A 127 -5.59 22.59 39.07
C GLU A 127 -6.29 21.63 38.08
N LEU A 128 -7.39 22.06 37.46
CA LEU A 128 -8.06 21.28 36.41
C LEU A 128 -7.19 21.18 35.14
N GLN A 129 -6.52 22.26 34.74
CA GLN A 129 -5.62 22.26 33.59
C GLN A 129 -4.39 21.38 33.82
N THR A 130 -3.82 21.39 35.03
CA THR A 130 -2.72 20.48 35.39
C THR A 130 -3.18 19.03 35.42
N TYR A 131 -4.39 18.75 35.93
CA TYR A 131 -4.98 17.41 35.88
C TYR A 131 -5.26 16.92 34.44
N LEU A 132 -5.77 17.80 33.57
CA LEU A 132 -5.95 17.49 32.15
C LEU A 132 -4.62 17.29 31.43
N GLY A 133 -3.59 18.07 31.79
CA GLY A 133 -2.22 17.87 31.33
C GLY A 133 -1.68 16.50 31.72
N LEU A 134 -1.91 16.08 32.98
CA LEU A 134 -1.54 14.76 33.49
C LEU A 134 -2.30 13.62 32.78
N LEU A 135 -3.59 13.82 32.48
CA LEU A 135 -4.36 12.84 31.71
C LEU A 135 -3.85 12.70 30.27
N ARG A 136 -3.47 13.81 29.62
CA ARG A 136 -2.85 13.78 28.28
C ARG A 136 -1.50 13.08 28.32
N SER A 137 -0.64 13.42 29.27
CA SER A 137 0.67 12.77 29.41
C SER A 137 0.55 11.29 29.72
N ARG A 138 -0.43 10.87 30.53
CA ARG A 138 -0.73 9.45 30.78
C ARG A 138 -1.20 8.72 29.52
N ARG A 139 -2.03 9.38 28.69
CA ARG A 139 -2.45 8.82 27.39
C ARG A 139 -1.27 8.70 26.42
N GLU A 140 -0.41 9.71 26.36
CA GLU A 140 0.80 9.69 25.53
C GLU A 140 1.78 8.61 26.00
N HIS A 141 1.98 8.49 27.31
CA HIS A 141 2.77 7.41 27.90
C HIS A 141 2.21 6.03 27.55
N GLY A 142 0.88 5.86 27.62
CA GLY A 142 0.23 4.63 27.17
C GLY A 142 0.47 4.33 25.68
N LYS A 143 0.41 5.35 24.81
CA LYS A 143 0.76 5.19 23.39
C LYS A 143 2.22 4.78 23.21
N ILE A 144 3.15 5.41 23.93
CA ILE A 144 4.58 5.08 23.88
C ILE A 144 4.83 3.66 24.36
N GLN A 145 4.19 3.22 25.45
CA GLN A 145 4.27 1.84 25.93
C GLN A 145 3.75 0.85 24.88
N ILE A 146 2.68 1.19 24.17
CA ILE A 146 2.15 0.37 23.06
C ILE A 146 3.18 0.31 21.92
N PHE A 147 3.76 1.43 21.51
CA PHE A 147 4.82 1.45 20.49
C PHE A 147 6.04 0.65 20.93
N GLN A 148 6.48 0.79 22.19
CA GLN A 148 7.57 0.02 22.75
C GLN A 148 7.26 -1.48 22.76
N HIS A 149 6.05 -1.87 23.16
CA HIS A 149 5.61 -3.27 23.14
C HIS A 149 5.63 -3.85 21.71
N TYR A 150 5.14 -3.10 20.73
CA TYR A 150 5.16 -3.54 19.33
C TYR A 150 6.56 -3.51 18.71
N LEU A 151 7.43 -2.57 19.10
CA LEU A 151 8.84 -2.55 18.70
C LEU A 151 9.61 -3.73 19.30
N GLU A 152 9.38 -4.05 20.58
CA GLU A 152 9.95 -5.24 21.21
C GLU A 152 9.42 -6.52 20.56
N LYS A 153 8.13 -6.56 20.22
CA LYS A 153 7.54 -7.67 19.47
C LYS A 153 8.15 -7.80 18.08
N LEU A 154 8.37 -6.69 17.38
CA LEU A 154 9.01 -6.65 16.06
C LEU A 154 10.48 -7.09 16.14
N ASN A 155 11.21 -6.66 17.17
CA ASN A 155 12.60 -7.07 17.40
C ASN A 155 12.71 -8.55 17.80
N ARG A 156 11.66 -9.12 18.41
CA ARG A 156 11.54 -10.57 18.68
C ARG A 156 11.13 -11.38 17.45
N MET A 157 10.52 -10.75 16.44
CA MET A 157 10.26 -11.40 15.15
C MET A 157 11.58 -11.49 14.39
N GLU A 158 11.85 -12.65 13.81
CA GLU A 158 13.09 -12.89 13.06
C GLU A 158 13.27 -11.83 11.97
N ALA A 159 12.21 -11.44 11.25
CA ALA A 159 12.23 -10.36 10.23
C ALA A 159 12.66 -8.96 10.71
N GLY A 160 12.60 -8.66 12.01
CA GLY A 160 13.09 -7.39 12.59
C GLY A 160 14.53 -7.46 13.10
N GLN A 161 15.13 -8.66 13.15
CA GLN A 161 16.53 -8.83 13.49
C GLN A 161 17.38 -8.49 12.27
N ALA A 162 18.39 -7.65 12.46
CA ALA A 162 19.31 -7.21 11.38
C ALA A 162 20.03 -8.38 10.66
N ALA A 163 19.95 -9.60 11.20
CA ALA A 163 20.54 -10.82 10.64
C ALA A 163 19.58 -11.65 9.76
N TYR A 164 18.26 -11.41 9.78
CA TYR A 164 17.30 -12.32 9.12
C TYR A 164 17.31 -12.29 7.60
N LEU A 165 17.58 -11.12 7.01
CA LEU A 165 17.74 -11.02 5.57
C LEU A 165 19.15 -11.41 5.08
N GLY A 166 20.05 -11.84 5.97
CA GLY A 166 21.43 -12.21 5.58
C GLY A 166 22.22 -11.09 4.88
N LEU A 167 21.67 -9.87 4.83
CA LEU A 167 22.21 -8.76 4.03
C LEU A 167 23.62 -8.38 4.46
N ALA A 168 24.02 -8.63 5.70
CA ALA A 168 25.38 -8.40 6.16
C ALA A 168 26.39 -9.38 5.52
N GLU A 169 26.01 -10.65 5.33
CA GLU A 169 26.84 -11.68 4.68
C GLU A 169 26.81 -11.55 3.16
N GLU A 170 25.65 -11.24 2.56
CA GLU A 170 25.53 -10.90 1.14
C GLU A 170 26.27 -9.60 0.79
N GLN A 171 26.27 -8.61 1.67
CA GLN A 171 27.03 -7.37 1.47
C GLN A 171 28.53 -7.58 1.72
N ALA A 172 28.94 -8.53 2.56
CA ALA A 172 30.34 -8.92 2.72
C ALA A 172 30.86 -9.71 1.51
N THR A 173 30.08 -10.66 0.99
CA THR A 173 30.39 -11.42 -0.24
C THR A 173 30.34 -10.53 -1.48
N SER A 174 29.39 -9.59 -1.58
CA SER A 174 29.35 -8.56 -2.62
C SER A 174 30.56 -7.62 -2.56
N ARG A 175 31.03 -7.24 -1.37
CA ARG A 175 32.27 -6.47 -1.19
C ARG A 175 33.51 -7.25 -1.61
N GLN A 176 33.59 -8.55 -1.32
CA GLN A 176 34.67 -9.41 -1.81
C GLN A 176 34.61 -9.62 -3.32
N ALA A 177 33.43 -9.81 -3.90
CA ALA A 177 33.24 -9.90 -5.35
C ALA A 177 33.64 -8.60 -6.07
N ALA A 178 33.30 -7.44 -5.50
CA ALA A 178 33.72 -6.14 -6.00
C ALA A 178 35.26 -5.93 -5.91
N GLN A 179 35.91 -6.46 -4.86
CA GLN A 179 37.38 -6.42 -4.74
C GLN A 179 38.08 -7.34 -5.74
N ASN A 180 37.51 -8.52 -6.02
CA ASN A 180 38.05 -9.45 -7.00
C ASN A 180 37.89 -8.94 -8.45
N LEU A 181 36.83 -8.18 -8.74
CA LEU A 181 36.61 -7.56 -10.06
C LEU A 181 37.58 -6.37 -10.33
N VAL A 182 38.10 -5.75 -9.28
CA VAL A 182 39.10 -4.65 -9.37
C VAL A 182 40.49 -5.16 -9.82
N VAL A 183 40.78 -6.46 -9.69
CA VAL A 183 42.07 -7.03 -10.12
C VAL A 183 42.12 -7.30 -11.64
N HIS A 184 40.98 -7.36 -12.33
CA HIS A 184 40.92 -7.73 -13.77
C HIS A 184 40.65 -6.58 -14.74
N THR A 185 40.63 -5.32 -14.30
CA THR A 185 40.30 -4.18 -15.19
C THR A 185 41.42 -3.18 -15.41
N ASN A 186 42.61 -3.41 -14.85
CA ASN A 186 43.82 -2.65 -15.18
C ASN A 186 44.54 -3.21 -16.43
N SER A 187 43.79 -3.46 -17.51
CA SER A 187 44.36 -3.72 -18.83
C SER A 187 43.71 -2.80 -19.85
N THR A 188 44.31 -1.63 -19.95
CA THR A 188 44.17 -0.67 -21.05
C THR A 188 44.58 -1.30 -22.37
N SER A 189 43.71 -1.27 -23.37
CA SER A 189 44.10 -1.31 -24.79
C SER A 189 42.95 -0.86 -25.69
N GLY A 190 43.14 0.27 -26.39
CA GLY A 190 42.69 0.45 -27.78
C GLY A 190 41.35 1.15 -28.04
N SER A 191 41.40 2.47 -28.24
CA SER A 191 40.52 3.24 -29.16
C SER A 191 40.75 2.76 -30.63
N PRO A 192 39.93 3.05 -31.68
CA PRO A 192 39.02 4.20 -31.84
C PRO A 192 37.70 3.95 -32.61
N GLY A 193 36.75 4.88 -32.50
CA GLY A 193 35.56 4.89 -33.37
C GLY A 193 34.56 5.92 -32.92
N GLY A 194 34.36 6.94 -33.75
CA GLY A 194 33.58 8.12 -33.43
C GLY A 194 32.12 7.82 -33.11
N ASN A 195 31.68 8.35 -31.99
CA ASN A 195 30.42 9.04 -31.77
C ASN A 195 30.61 9.80 -30.45
N GLY A 196 30.12 11.04 -30.35
CA GLY A 196 30.26 11.85 -29.13
C GLY A 196 29.89 11.03 -27.89
N PRO A 197 30.59 11.22 -26.75
CA PRO A 197 30.40 10.38 -25.59
C PRO A 197 28.91 10.38 -25.25
N ASP A 198 28.31 9.19 -25.40
CA ASP A 198 26.91 8.96 -25.09
C ASP A 198 26.62 9.55 -23.72
N VAL A 199 25.70 10.51 -23.67
CA VAL A 199 25.42 11.29 -22.46
C VAL A 199 25.07 10.35 -21.31
N GLU A 200 24.46 9.21 -21.63
CA GLU A 200 24.15 8.14 -20.69
C GLU A 200 25.43 7.45 -20.16
N ALA A 201 26.43 7.20 -21.00
CA ALA A 201 27.72 6.67 -20.56
C ALA A 201 28.48 7.65 -19.65
N LEU A 202 28.42 8.95 -19.96
CA LEU A 202 28.99 10.00 -19.10
C LEU A 202 28.21 10.09 -17.77
N LEU A 203 26.89 10.04 -17.81
CA LEU A 203 26.02 10.06 -16.63
C LEU A 203 26.28 8.85 -15.74
N HIS A 204 26.42 7.65 -16.30
CA HIS A 204 26.81 6.46 -15.54
C HIS A 204 28.26 6.52 -15.02
N SER A 205 29.17 7.22 -15.70
CA SER A 205 30.52 7.46 -15.18
C SER A 205 30.48 8.42 -13.99
N LEU A 206 29.62 9.44 -14.06
CA LEU A 206 29.43 10.45 -13.02
C LEU A 206 28.68 9.86 -11.82
N GLU A 207 27.63 9.07 -12.03
CA GLU A 207 26.96 8.30 -10.97
C GLU A 207 27.95 7.40 -10.24
N ARG A 208 28.81 6.68 -10.98
CA ARG A 208 29.86 5.86 -10.37
C ARG A 208 30.89 6.70 -9.61
N ALA A 209 31.29 7.85 -10.13
CA ALA A 209 32.21 8.76 -9.46
C ALA A 209 31.59 9.37 -8.18
N VAL A 210 30.32 9.78 -8.24
CA VAL A 210 29.55 10.32 -7.11
C VAL A 210 29.35 9.26 -6.04
N LEU A 211 29.02 8.02 -6.42
CA LEU A 211 28.90 6.92 -5.46
C LEU A 211 30.25 6.59 -4.80
N ARG A 212 31.37 6.63 -5.54
CA ARG A 212 32.71 6.48 -4.95
C ARG A 212 33.03 7.63 -3.99
N ALA A 213 32.78 8.86 -4.39
CA ALA A 213 33.03 10.05 -3.57
C ALA A 213 32.17 10.04 -2.29
N LYS A 214 30.90 9.67 -2.40
CA LYS A 214 30.00 9.50 -1.25
C LYS A 214 30.50 8.41 -0.31
N ASN A 215 30.85 7.24 -0.85
CA ASN A 215 31.38 6.15 -0.03
C ASN A 215 32.67 6.56 0.69
N GLN A 216 33.57 7.28 0.02
CA GLN A 216 34.78 7.81 0.61
C GLN A 216 34.48 8.84 1.72
N ALA A 217 33.56 9.77 1.48
CA ALA A 217 33.11 10.73 2.47
C ALA A 217 32.46 10.05 3.70
N ASP A 218 31.67 9.00 3.49
CA ASP A 218 31.06 8.22 4.57
C ASP A 218 32.12 7.46 5.41
N ILE A 219 33.18 6.95 4.76
CA ILE A 219 34.31 6.32 5.45
C ILE A 219 35.06 7.36 6.29
N GLU A 220 35.38 8.52 5.71
CA GLU A 220 36.07 9.61 6.38
C GLU A 220 35.25 10.16 7.55
N LYS A 221 33.93 10.34 7.37
CA LYS A 221 33.03 10.77 8.44
C LYS A 221 33.04 9.78 9.60
N LYS A 222 32.96 8.47 9.34
CA LYS A 222 33.05 7.44 10.39
C LYS A 222 34.42 7.44 11.08
N LEU A 223 35.50 7.69 10.34
CA LEU A 223 36.84 7.80 10.91
C LEU A 223 36.95 9.06 11.79
N LEU A 224 36.38 10.19 11.36
CA LEU A 224 36.30 11.41 12.16
C LEU A 224 35.47 11.21 13.42
N GLU A 225 34.33 10.52 13.35
CA GLU A 225 33.51 10.19 14.53
C GLU A 225 34.26 9.28 15.50
N LYS A 226 35.01 8.29 14.99
CA LYS A 226 35.92 7.45 15.80
C LYS A 226 37.04 8.26 16.45
N LEU A 227 37.65 9.20 15.73
CA LEU A 227 38.68 10.08 16.29
C LEU A 227 38.11 11.07 17.31
N LYS A 228 36.90 11.60 17.07
CA LYS A 228 36.19 12.47 18.02
C LYS A 228 35.85 11.70 19.30
N SER A 229 35.34 10.47 19.18
CA SER A 229 35.04 9.65 20.36
C SER A 229 36.31 9.21 21.10
N GLN A 230 37.39 8.88 20.38
CA GLN A 230 38.69 8.62 21.01
C GLN A 230 39.31 9.86 21.67
N ARG A 231 39.11 11.07 21.12
CA ARG A 231 39.54 12.33 21.74
C ARG A 231 38.71 12.62 23.00
N LEU A 232 37.38 12.51 22.92
CA LEU A 232 36.48 12.64 24.07
C LEU A 232 36.82 11.64 25.18
N ALA A 233 37.24 10.42 24.84
CA ALA A 233 37.70 9.41 25.80
C ALA A 233 39.12 9.66 26.35
N LYS A 234 39.93 10.50 25.68
CA LYS A 234 41.34 10.77 26.03
C LYS A 234 41.57 12.18 26.59
N ASP A 235 40.54 13.02 26.64
CA ASP A 235 40.59 14.42 27.09
C ASP A 235 40.77 14.62 28.61
N GLU A 236 41.17 13.59 29.36
CA GLU A 236 41.65 13.76 30.75
C GLU A 236 43.17 13.97 30.88
N LYS A 237 43.95 13.90 29.79
CA LYS A 237 45.38 14.27 29.81
C LYS A 237 45.64 15.51 28.98
N ALA A 238 45.84 16.64 29.66
CA ALA A 238 46.16 17.94 29.06
C ALA A 238 47.35 17.82 28.09
N VAL A 239 47.07 17.88 26.78
CA VAL A 239 48.11 17.90 25.73
C VAL A 239 48.96 19.18 25.91
N PRO A 240 50.31 19.09 25.96
CA PRO A 240 51.17 20.23 26.19
C PRO A 240 50.98 21.31 25.11
N ALA A 241 50.96 22.58 25.53
CA ALA A 241 50.64 23.73 24.69
C ALA A 241 51.53 23.83 23.43
N SER A 242 52.78 23.35 23.50
CA SER A 242 53.70 23.29 22.36
C SER A 242 53.21 22.37 21.23
N LYS A 243 52.61 21.22 21.56
CA LYS A 243 52.03 20.30 20.57
C LYS A 243 50.74 20.87 19.97
N LYS A 244 49.96 21.64 20.74
CA LYS A 244 48.79 22.38 20.24
C LYS A 244 49.19 23.49 19.27
N LEU A 245 50.23 24.26 19.60
CA LEU A 245 50.77 25.30 18.71
C LEU A 245 51.35 24.68 17.43
N GLY A 246 52.07 23.55 17.54
CA GLY A 246 52.56 22.80 16.39
C GLY A 246 51.44 22.29 15.48
N ALA A 247 50.41 21.68 16.06
CA ALA A 247 49.23 21.24 15.32
C ALA A 247 48.51 22.43 14.64
N LEU A 248 48.36 23.57 15.32
CA LEU A 248 47.78 24.78 14.75
C LEU A 248 48.59 25.33 13.58
N ARG A 249 49.92 25.32 13.69
CA ARG A 249 50.81 25.72 12.58
C ARG A 249 50.70 24.75 11.41
N CYS A 250 50.60 23.46 11.65
CA CYS A 250 50.38 22.47 10.59
C CYS A 250 49.01 22.64 9.93
N THR A 251 47.93 22.82 10.70
CA THR A 251 46.60 23.07 10.13
C THR A 251 46.55 24.39 9.38
N HIS A 252 47.28 25.41 9.85
CA HIS A 252 47.40 26.68 9.13
C HIS A 252 48.13 26.48 7.80
N ALA A 253 49.27 25.79 7.78
CA ALA A 253 50.00 25.49 6.55
C ALA A 253 49.18 24.64 5.57
N GLU A 254 48.41 23.67 6.07
CA GLU A 254 47.54 22.82 5.26
C GLU A 254 46.34 23.60 4.69
N LEU A 255 45.74 24.51 5.47
CA LEU A 255 44.69 25.40 4.99
C LEU A 255 45.21 26.40 3.97
N VAL A 256 46.40 26.97 4.18
CA VAL A 256 47.06 27.84 3.20
C VAL A 256 47.30 27.07 1.90
N ARG A 257 47.87 25.86 1.98
CA ARG A 257 48.06 24.99 0.81
C ARG A 257 46.74 24.65 0.10
N TRP A 258 45.69 24.36 0.86
CA TRP A 258 44.37 24.07 0.28
C TRP A 258 43.76 25.30 -0.39
N VAL A 259 43.91 26.49 0.19
CA VAL A 259 43.47 27.75 -0.42
C VAL A 259 44.29 28.04 -1.69
N GLU A 260 45.61 27.85 -1.66
CA GLU A 260 46.47 27.98 -2.83
C GLU A 260 46.07 27.00 -3.93
N GLU A 261 45.84 25.72 -3.62
CA GLU A 261 45.33 24.72 -4.57
C GLU A 261 43.96 25.10 -5.13
N LYS A 262 43.05 25.60 -4.28
CA LYS A 262 41.73 26.04 -4.73
C LYS A 262 41.79 27.29 -5.59
N LEU A 263 42.68 28.23 -5.30
CA LEU A 263 42.94 29.42 -6.12
C LEU A 263 43.59 29.05 -7.46
N VAL A 264 44.48 28.05 -7.49
CA VAL A 264 45.05 27.51 -8.74
C VAL A 264 43.97 26.81 -9.58
N ILE A 265 43.08 26.05 -8.95
CA ILE A 265 41.97 25.38 -9.67
C ILE A 265 40.94 26.39 -10.18
N SER A 266 40.64 27.46 -9.43
CA SER A 266 39.68 28.49 -9.85
C SER A 266 40.25 29.45 -10.90
N SER A 267 41.54 29.82 -10.81
CA SER A 267 42.22 30.57 -11.89
C SER A 267 42.39 29.74 -13.18
N SER A 268 42.50 28.42 -13.07
CA SER A 268 42.51 27.51 -14.23
C SER A 268 41.12 27.30 -14.86
N MET A 269 40.03 27.73 -14.21
CA MET A 269 38.65 27.51 -14.67
C MET A 269 37.99 28.77 -15.26
N GLU A 270 38.73 29.88 -15.37
CA GLU A 270 38.21 31.18 -15.84
C GLU A 270 38.34 31.39 -17.37
N GLU A 271 38.85 30.40 -18.12
CA GLU A 271 39.07 30.55 -19.57
C GLU A 271 38.03 29.86 -20.48
N GLN A 272 36.91 29.34 -19.96
CA GLN A 272 35.86 28.72 -20.81
C GLN A 272 34.45 28.76 -20.18
N GLY A 273 33.63 29.75 -20.55
CA GLY A 273 32.16 29.69 -20.41
C GLY A 273 31.46 31.04 -20.19
N PRO A 274 30.26 31.30 -20.79
CA PRO A 274 29.69 32.65 -20.95
C PRO A 274 28.95 33.17 -19.70
N VAL A 275 28.99 34.49 -19.53
CA VAL A 275 28.70 35.28 -18.31
C VAL A 275 27.21 35.59 -18.07
N GLU A 276 26.26 35.07 -18.85
CA GLU A 276 24.87 35.57 -18.80
C GLU A 276 23.93 34.88 -17.77
N ASP A 277 24.21 33.65 -17.33
CA ASP A 277 23.34 32.95 -16.35
C ASP A 277 23.71 33.20 -14.87
N GLN A 278 24.90 33.76 -14.59
CA GLN A 278 25.38 33.96 -13.21
C GLN A 278 24.72 35.18 -12.52
N ALA A 279 24.44 36.25 -13.28
CA ALA A 279 23.89 37.49 -12.73
C ALA A 279 22.44 37.36 -12.22
N ALA A 280 21.64 36.45 -12.79
CA ALA A 280 20.27 36.18 -12.36
C ALA A 280 20.21 35.32 -11.09
N ILE A 281 21.19 34.42 -10.91
CA ILE A 281 21.32 33.58 -9.71
C ILE A 281 21.85 34.43 -8.54
N ASP A 282 22.85 35.29 -8.79
CA ASP A 282 23.44 36.14 -7.76
C ASP A 282 22.45 37.18 -7.18
N ALA A 283 21.51 37.69 -8.00
CA ALA A 283 20.47 38.61 -7.54
C ALA A 283 19.42 37.91 -6.64
N SER A 284 19.01 36.69 -6.99
CA SER A 284 18.09 35.89 -6.17
C SER A 284 18.74 35.47 -4.85
N ASP A 285 20.03 35.18 -4.86
CA ASP A 285 20.77 34.81 -3.65
C ASP A 285 20.97 36.02 -2.71
N ALA A 286 21.15 37.23 -3.24
CA ALA A 286 21.22 38.45 -2.43
C ALA A 286 19.90 38.75 -1.69
N GLU A 287 18.75 38.56 -2.35
CA GLU A 287 17.43 38.72 -1.71
C GLU A 287 17.19 37.65 -0.65
N ASN A 288 17.58 36.39 -0.92
CA ASN A 288 17.49 35.30 0.06
C ASN A 288 18.38 35.56 1.30
N ILE A 289 19.57 36.13 1.11
CA ILE A 289 20.46 36.51 2.21
C ILE A 289 19.82 37.61 3.07
N GLN A 290 19.20 38.62 2.46
CA GLN A 290 18.49 39.68 3.20
C GLN A 290 17.33 39.12 4.04
N VAL A 291 16.52 38.23 3.46
CA VAL A 291 15.42 37.56 4.20
C VAL A 291 15.97 36.70 5.36
N LEU A 292 17.10 36.02 5.16
CA LEU A 292 17.76 35.26 6.22
C LEU A 292 18.33 36.16 7.34
N GLU A 293 18.85 37.33 6.99
CA GLU A 293 19.33 38.32 7.96
C GLU A 293 18.18 38.94 8.76
N GLU A 294 17.06 39.26 8.10
CA GLU A 294 15.85 39.75 8.74
C GLU A 294 15.28 38.72 9.72
N THR A 295 15.15 37.47 9.29
CA THR A 295 14.66 36.38 10.16
C THR A 295 15.60 36.10 11.33
N LYS A 296 16.92 36.16 11.11
CA LYS A 296 17.93 36.06 12.18
C LYS A 296 17.80 37.22 13.18
N SER A 297 17.59 38.44 12.69
CA SER A 297 17.39 39.61 13.56
C SER A 297 16.11 39.49 14.40
N LEU A 298 15.02 38.97 13.81
CA LEU A 298 13.76 38.71 14.50
C LEU A 298 13.92 37.65 15.60
N ILE A 299 14.64 36.56 15.32
CA ILE A 299 14.93 35.51 16.30
C ILE A 299 15.79 36.07 17.43
N GLN A 300 16.78 36.90 17.13
CA GLN A 300 17.61 37.55 18.15
C GLN A 300 16.79 38.49 19.04
N GLN A 301 15.87 39.27 18.48
CA GLN A 301 14.97 40.14 19.25
C GLN A 301 14.04 39.32 20.15
N GLN A 302 13.43 38.25 19.62
CA GLN A 302 12.58 37.35 20.42
C GLN A 302 13.37 36.67 21.54
N TYR A 303 14.59 36.23 21.25
CA TYR A 303 15.46 35.61 22.25
C TYR A 303 15.89 36.62 23.32
N ALA A 304 16.20 37.87 22.95
CA ALA A 304 16.49 38.94 23.89
C ALA A 304 15.28 39.26 24.78
N ALA A 305 14.07 39.33 24.21
CA ALA A 305 12.83 39.52 24.95
C ALA A 305 12.59 38.36 25.94
N TYR A 306 12.80 37.12 25.51
CA TYR A 306 12.72 35.94 26.37
C TYR A 306 13.73 35.97 27.52
N VAL A 307 14.99 36.31 27.25
CA VAL A 307 16.04 36.43 28.28
C VAL A 307 15.70 37.56 29.26
N ASN A 308 15.17 38.68 28.79
CA ASN A 308 14.77 39.80 29.64
C ASN A 308 13.58 39.41 30.53
N ALA A 309 12.57 38.72 29.99
CA ALA A 309 11.45 38.20 30.78
C ALA A 309 11.93 37.21 31.85
N ARG A 310 12.89 36.34 31.51
CA ARG A 310 13.49 35.39 32.47
C ARG A 310 14.30 36.09 33.55
N LYS A 311 15.07 37.13 33.20
CA LYS A 311 15.78 37.97 34.17
C LYS A 311 14.80 38.69 35.09
N ALA A 312 13.70 39.21 34.58
CA ALA A 312 12.65 39.85 35.38
C ALA A 312 11.99 38.86 36.35
N LEU A 313 11.71 37.63 35.90
CA LEU A 313 11.21 36.57 36.79
C LEU A 313 12.23 36.22 37.88
N LEU A 314 13.50 36.05 37.51
CA LEU A 314 14.55 35.78 38.49
C LEU A 314 14.75 36.94 39.46
N SER A 315 14.62 38.20 39.03
CA SER A 315 14.69 39.34 39.94
C SER A 315 13.52 39.35 40.92
N VAL A 316 12.29 39.07 40.45
CA VAL A 316 11.09 38.97 41.31
C VAL A 316 11.25 37.83 42.33
N VAL A 317 11.72 36.66 41.88
CA VAL A 317 12.01 35.54 42.78
C VAL A 317 13.11 35.90 43.76
N SER A 318 14.18 36.59 43.32
CA SER A 318 15.27 37.00 44.22
C SER A 318 14.82 38.02 45.26
N THR A 319 13.93 38.96 44.90
CA THR A 319 13.32 39.90 45.85
C THR A 319 12.35 39.21 46.79
N ALA A 320 11.62 38.19 46.32
CA ALA A 320 10.72 37.39 47.16
C ALA A 320 11.50 36.44 48.10
N SER A 321 12.72 36.04 47.73
CA SER A 321 13.59 35.17 48.53
C SER A 321 14.56 35.91 49.44
N GLN A 322 14.58 37.25 49.43
CA GLN A 322 15.35 38.01 50.41
C GLN A 322 14.70 37.86 51.79
N PRO A 323 15.44 37.40 52.82
CA PRO A 323 14.91 37.28 54.17
C PRO A 323 14.60 38.67 54.72
N LEU A 324 13.33 38.90 55.07
CA LEU A 324 12.84 40.11 55.70
C LEU A 324 13.58 40.32 57.04
N ALA A 325 14.53 41.26 57.04
CA ALA A 325 15.15 41.72 58.26
C ALA A 325 14.13 42.54 59.07
N GLY A 326 13.73 42.00 60.22
CA GLY A 326 13.22 42.77 61.36
C GLY A 326 11.71 43.03 61.37
N GLY A 327 11.00 42.39 62.31
CA GLY A 327 9.60 42.70 62.58
C GLY A 327 8.93 41.71 63.51
N LEU A 328 9.34 41.71 64.77
CA LEU A 328 8.77 40.98 65.91
C LEU A 328 7.24 41.14 66.00
N GLN A 329 6.48 40.03 66.09
CA GLN A 329 5.49 39.77 67.15
C GLN A 329 4.73 38.46 66.93
N THR A 330 4.85 37.58 67.92
CA THR A 330 4.06 36.37 68.16
C THR A 330 2.66 36.72 68.67
N PRO A 331 1.70 35.79 68.51
CA PRO A 331 0.99 35.36 69.71
C PRO A 331 0.96 33.83 69.82
N GLN A 332 1.47 33.33 70.95
CA GLN A 332 1.14 32.02 71.50
C GLN A 332 -0.37 31.96 71.80
N ARG A 333 -1.04 30.84 71.48
CA ARG A 333 -1.77 30.09 72.53
C ARG A 333 -2.17 28.65 72.17
N ARG A 334 -1.66 27.75 73.01
CA ARG A 334 -2.23 26.51 73.55
C ARG A 334 -2.43 25.28 72.64
N LEU A 335 -1.58 24.30 72.93
CA LEU A 335 -1.81 22.87 72.78
C LEU A 335 -2.72 22.33 73.89
N GLU A 336 -3.47 21.28 73.52
CA GLU A 336 -3.82 20.02 74.23
C GLU A 336 -5.30 19.64 73.96
N PRO A 337 -5.73 18.37 74.09
CA PRO A 337 -5.06 17.08 73.87
C PRO A 337 -5.86 16.13 72.93
N ARG A 338 -5.19 15.07 72.49
CA ARG A 338 -5.67 13.97 71.64
C ARG A 338 -6.58 12.99 72.39
N GLU A 339 -7.78 12.73 71.88
CA GLU A 339 -8.54 11.49 72.16
C GLU A 339 -9.17 10.89 70.90
N LYS A 340 -9.52 9.62 71.02
CA LYS A 340 -9.48 8.56 70.01
C LYS A 340 -10.81 8.34 69.27
N GLN A 341 -10.66 7.60 68.16
CA GLN A 341 -11.60 6.66 67.55
C GLN A 341 -12.69 7.16 66.59
N GLN A 342 -12.55 6.65 65.36
CA GLN A 342 -13.59 6.09 64.51
C GLN A 342 -14.78 7.01 64.19
N ASN A 343 -14.79 7.52 62.96
CA ASN A 343 -15.79 7.09 61.98
C ASN A 343 -15.29 7.48 60.59
N THR A 344 -15.13 6.47 59.72
CA THR A 344 -15.14 6.69 58.28
C THR A 344 -16.40 7.48 57.96
N ALA A 345 -16.25 8.70 57.48
CA ALA A 345 -17.36 9.46 56.93
C ALA A 345 -17.97 8.61 55.82
N THR A 346 -19.11 7.98 56.10
CA THR A 346 -19.97 7.46 55.06
C THR A 346 -20.29 8.66 54.16
N PRO A 347 -20.00 8.60 52.85
CA PRO A 347 -20.44 9.66 51.96
C PRO A 347 -21.95 9.74 52.10
N ASP A 348 -22.44 10.95 52.33
CA ASP A 348 -23.84 11.27 52.63
C ASP A 348 -24.77 10.60 51.60
N LEU A 349 -25.35 9.46 51.99
CA LEU A 349 -26.19 8.62 51.13
C LEU A 349 -27.40 9.41 50.61
N ALA A 350 -27.81 10.45 51.34
CA ALA A 350 -28.90 11.35 50.96
C ALA A 350 -28.59 12.16 49.68
N LEU A 351 -27.33 12.46 49.39
CA LEU A 351 -26.91 13.17 48.17
C LEU A 351 -26.72 12.23 46.96
N LEU A 352 -26.46 10.95 47.22
CA LEU A 352 -26.30 9.93 46.16
C LEU A 352 -27.65 9.39 45.66
N PHE A 353 -28.68 9.35 46.51
CA PHE A 353 -30.00 8.84 46.15
C PHE A 353 -30.66 9.57 44.96
N PRO A 354 -30.64 10.92 44.88
CA PRO A 354 -31.13 11.66 43.71
C PRO A 354 -30.34 11.31 42.45
N TYR A 355 -29.00 11.26 42.51
CA TYR A 355 -28.17 10.95 41.35
C TYR A 355 -28.39 9.51 40.82
N VAL A 356 -28.53 8.55 41.72
CA VAL A 356 -28.79 7.14 41.37
C VAL A 356 -30.19 6.98 40.76
N SER A 357 -31.19 7.67 41.30
CA SER A 357 -32.57 7.58 40.81
C SER A 357 -32.79 8.35 39.51
N GLU A 358 -32.20 9.54 39.35
CA GLU A 358 -32.39 10.38 38.16
C GLU A 358 -31.50 10.00 36.98
N HIS A 359 -30.26 9.54 37.20
CA HIS A 359 -29.33 9.29 36.08
C HIS A 359 -29.00 7.82 35.89
N LEU A 360 -28.69 7.10 36.97
CA LEU A 360 -28.16 5.74 36.88
C LEU A 360 -29.25 4.70 36.58
N LEU A 361 -30.43 4.86 37.19
CA LEU A 361 -31.57 3.96 37.01
C LEU A 361 -32.19 4.05 35.60
N PRO A 362 -32.42 5.24 35.00
CA PRO A 362 -32.84 5.36 33.61
C PRO A 362 -31.79 4.84 32.63
N LEU A 363 -30.49 5.07 32.88
CA LEU A 363 -29.41 4.52 32.06
C LEU A 363 -29.41 2.98 32.09
N SER A 364 -29.61 2.37 33.26
CA SER A 364 -29.71 0.91 33.40
C SER A 364 -30.93 0.35 32.65
N LYS A 365 -32.06 1.07 32.65
CA LYS A 365 -33.25 0.71 31.87
C LYS A 365 -32.99 0.86 30.37
N ALA A 366 -32.32 1.93 29.97
CA ALA A 366 -31.94 2.17 28.57
C ALA A 366 -30.94 1.12 28.06
N GLN A 367 -30.08 0.55 28.91
CA GLN A 367 -29.16 -0.53 28.55
C GLN A 367 -29.86 -1.88 28.29
N LYS A 368 -31.07 -2.11 28.83
CA LYS A 368 -31.79 -3.37 28.62
C LYS A 368 -32.19 -3.57 27.16
N ALA A 369 -32.64 -2.52 26.47
CA ALA A 369 -33.02 -2.58 25.06
C ALA A 369 -31.86 -2.99 24.12
N PRO A 370 -30.67 -2.34 24.14
CA PRO A 370 -29.53 -2.76 23.31
C PRO A 370 -28.96 -4.10 23.76
N ALA A 371 -29.05 -4.47 25.04
CA ALA A 371 -28.66 -5.81 25.49
C ALA A 371 -29.57 -6.90 24.90
N MET A 372 -30.89 -6.67 24.84
CA MET A 372 -31.85 -7.56 24.18
C MET A 372 -31.64 -7.60 22.66
N GLN A 373 -31.34 -6.46 22.03
CA GLN A 373 -31.00 -6.43 20.60
C GLN A 373 -29.71 -7.21 20.34
N LYS A 374 -28.69 -7.07 21.19
CA LYS A 374 -27.44 -7.82 21.09
C LYS A 374 -27.67 -9.32 21.24
N SER A 375 -28.48 -9.75 22.20
CA SER A 375 -28.80 -11.18 22.37
C SER A 375 -29.57 -11.72 21.17
N TYR A 376 -30.56 -10.97 20.66
CA TYR A 376 -31.32 -11.32 19.45
C TYR A 376 -30.42 -11.46 18.22
N LEU A 377 -29.57 -10.46 17.94
CA LEU A 377 -28.61 -10.51 16.83
C LEU A 377 -27.61 -11.66 17.00
N SER A 378 -27.12 -11.90 18.21
CA SER A 378 -26.21 -13.03 18.46
C SER A 378 -26.88 -14.38 18.23
N ALA A 379 -28.17 -14.51 18.56
CA ALA A 379 -28.94 -15.72 18.30
C ALA A 379 -29.18 -15.93 16.80
N ILE A 380 -29.46 -14.87 16.03
CA ILE A 380 -29.56 -14.95 14.57
C ILE A 380 -28.20 -15.34 13.97
N LEU A 381 -27.12 -14.67 14.36
CA LEU A 381 -25.78 -14.98 13.86
C LEU A 381 -25.36 -16.42 14.18
N ALA A 382 -25.70 -16.93 15.37
CA ALA A 382 -25.45 -18.31 15.73
C ALA A 382 -26.25 -19.30 14.86
N LYS A 383 -27.53 -18.99 14.58
CA LYS A 383 -28.36 -19.77 13.65
C LYS A 383 -27.77 -19.78 12.25
N GLU A 384 -27.43 -18.60 11.71
CA GLU A 384 -26.80 -18.47 10.39
C GLU A 384 -25.47 -19.25 10.33
N LYS A 385 -24.59 -19.08 11.33
CA LYS A 385 -23.34 -19.85 11.43
C LYS A 385 -23.61 -21.35 11.40
N TRP A 386 -24.56 -21.84 12.19
CA TRP A 386 -24.89 -23.26 12.22
C TRP A 386 -25.46 -23.76 10.88
N THR A 387 -26.35 -22.98 10.24
CA THR A 387 -26.91 -23.36 8.93
C THR A 387 -25.86 -23.43 7.83
N THR A 388 -24.94 -22.46 7.77
CA THR A 388 -23.83 -22.46 6.80
C THR A 388 -22.86 -23.60 7.05
N CYS A 389 -22.49 -23.85 8.31
CA CYS A 389 -21.70 -25.02 8.68
C CYS A 389 -22.37 -26.32 8.21
N ARG A 390 -23.67 -26.51 8.51
CA ARG A 390 -24.42 -27.69 8.09
C ARG A 390 -24.49 -27.83 6.56
N MET A 391 -24.65 -26.73 5.83
CA MET A 391 -24.63 -26.74 4.36
C MET A 391 -23.27 -27.17 3.83
N LEU A 392 -22.18 -26.68 4.41
CA LEU A 392 -20.82 -27.08 4.03
C LEU A 392 -20.53 -28.55 4.36
N ASP A 393 -21.03 -29.06 5.48
CA ASP A 393 -20.91 -30.50 5.83
C ASP A 393 -21.70 -31.36 4.84
N ARG A 394 -22.92 -30.94 4.48
CA ARG A 394 -23.72 -31.63 3.45
C ARG A 394 -23.03 -31.63 2.09
N LEU A 395 -22.47 -30.48 1.68
CA LEU A 395 -21.69 -30.40 0.45
C LEU A 395 -20.46 -31.32 0.51
N GLN A 396 -19.86 -31.49 1.68
CA GLN A 396 -18.73 -32.39 1.86
C GLN A 396 -19.15 -33.86 1.74
N GLU A 397 -20.35 -34.23 2.20
CA GLU A 397 -20.90 -35.57 2.02
C GLU A 397 -21.29 -35.84 0.56
N GLU A 398 -21.80 -34.82 -0.15
CA GLU A 398 -22.21 -34.93 -1.56
C GLU A 398 -21.02 -34.85 -2.54
N SER A 399 -19.95 -34.14 -2.20
CA SER A 399 -18.75 -34.05 -3.03
C SER A 399 -17.67 -35.03 -2.56
N HIS A 400 -17.14 -35.83 -3.48
CA HIS A 400 -15.97 -36.67 -3.19
C HIS A 400 -14.63 -35.90 -3.28
N LEU A 401 -14.68 -34.58 -3.53
CA LEU A 401 -13.52 -33.72 -3.74
C LEU A 401 -12.63 -33.58 -2.48
N LEU A 402 -13.23 -33.37 -1.32
CA LEU A 402 -12.50 -33.19 -0.05
C LEU A 402 -11.81 -34.48 0.43
N PRO A 403 -12.45 -35.67 0.34
CA PRO A 403 -11.77 -36.94 0.58
C PRO A 403 -10.61 -37.23 -0.37
N GLU A 404 -10.73 -36.87 -1.65
CA GLU A 404 -9.69 -37.07 -2.67
C GLU A 404 -8.49 -36.12 -2.45
N TYR A 405 -8.75 -34.88 -2.03
CA TYR A 405 -7.72 -33.86 -1.84
C TYR A 405 -7.75 -33.27 -0.41
N PRO A 406 -7.37 -34.04 0.63
CA PRO A 406 -7.40 -33.58 2.00
C PRO A 406 -6.22 -32.65 2.31
N ILE A 407 -6.47 -31.57 3.06
CA ILE A 407 -5.39 -30.79 3.67
C ILE A 407 -4.71 -31.64 4.75
N LEU A 408 -3.57 -32.24 4.42
CA LEU A 408 -2.78 -33.08 5.34
C LEU A 408 -2.39 -32.33 6.63
N ALA A 409 -2.18 -31.02 6.53
CA ALA A 409 -1.90 -30.13 7.66
C ALA A 409 -2.99 -30.10 8.75
N ARG A 410 -4.21 -30.54 8.43
CA ARG A 410 -5.37 -30.49 9.34
C ARG A 410 -5.78 -31.84 9.90
N GLN A 411 -5.20 -32.94 9.41
CA GLN A 411 -5.49 -34.26 9.95
C GLN A 411 -4.96 -34.41 11.39
N PRO A 412 -5.74 -34.99 12.32
CA PRO A 412 -5.36 -35.08 13.73
C PRO A 412 -4.04 -35.81 13.97
N ARG A 413 -3.63 -36.68 13.04
CA ARG A 413 -2.36 -37.44 13.09
C ARG A 413 -1.14 -36.60 12.71
N PHE A 414 -1.32 -35.51 11.96
CA PHE A 414 -0.24 -34.65 11.45
C PHE A 414 -0.19 -33.26 12.10
N LYS A 415 -1.12 -32.93 13.02
CA LYS A 415 -1.13 -31.67 13.77
C LYS A 415 0.19 -31.39 14.49
N ASN A 416 0.86 -32.43 15.01
CA ASN A 416 2.12 -32.30 15.73
C ASN A 416 3.33 -32.14 14.80
N ALA A 417 3.31 -32.72 13.59
CA ALA A 417 4.37 -32.60 12.60
C ALA A 417 4.30 -31.27 11.85
N VAL A 418 3.08 -30.80 11.56
CA VAL A 418 2.86 -29.53 10.85
C VAL A 418 3.08 -28.33 11.75
N ALA A 419 2.82 -28.42 13.06
CA ALA A 419 3.21 -27.37 14.01
C ALA A 419 4.73 -27.19 14.14
N ALA A 420 5.52 -28.22 13.78
CA ALA A 420 6.99 -28.15 13.75
C ALA A 420 7.55 -27.63 12.41
N ILE A 421 6.85 -27.88 11.29
CA ILE A 421 7.31 -27.54 9.93
C ILE A 421 6.75 -26.19 9.47
N ASN A 422 5.49 -25.88 9.82
CA ASN A 422 4.87 -24.59 9.54
C ASN A 422 4.99 -23.71 10.78
N ARG A 423 6.08 -22.95 10.89
CA ARG A 423 5.98 -21.57 11.38
C ARG A 423 5.63 -20.71 10.17
N PRO A 424 4.35 -20.34 9.93
CA PRO A 424 4.03 -19.44 8.85
C PRO A 424 4.31 -18.01 9.34
N SER A 425 5.08 -17.29 8.53
CA SER A 425 4.90 -15.85 8.34
C SER A 425 3.40 -15.55 8.15
N PRO A 426 2.84 -14.55 8.85
CA PRO A 426 1.44 -14.20 8.67
C PRO A 426 1.28 -13.38 7.38
N PRO A 427 0.32 -13.70 6.49
CA PRO A 427 -0.22 -12.68 5.61
C PRO A 427 -0.98 -11.68 6.48
N LEU A 428 -0.90 -10.43 6.05
CA LEU A 428 -1.43 -9.21 6.65
C LEU A 428 -2.91 -9.33 7.14
N ALA A 429 -3.11 -9.87 8.34
CA ALA A 429 -4.37 -9.81 9.08
C ALA A 429 -4.07 -9.86 10.59
N SER A 430 -4.78 -9.02 11.33
CA SER A 430 -4.69 -8.73 12.76
C SER A 430 -4.52 -9.94 13.70
N PRO A 431 -3.88 -9.77 14.87
CA PRO A 431 -3.68 -10.84 15.85
C PRO A 431 -4.99 -11.06 16.62
N THR A 432 -5.80 -11.99 16.16
CA THR A 432 -6.77 -12.67 17.02
C THR A 432 -6.33 -14.14 17.08
N SER A 433 -6.55 -14.80 18.21
CA SER A 433 -5.93 -16.08 18.54
C SER A 433 -6.19 -17.13 17.43
N PRO A 434 -5.37 -18.19 17.29
CA PRO A 434 -5.60 -19.24 16.29
C PRO A 434 -6.95 -19.98 16.47
N ASN A 435 -7.70 -19.70 17.55
CA ASN A 435 -9.04 -20.20 17.80
C ASN A 435 -10.17 -19.27 17.30
N ASP A 436 -9.84 -18.08 16.76
CA ASP A 436 -10.83 -17.07 16.34
C ASP A 436 -11.08 -17.05 14.83
N THR A 437 -10.39 -17.89 14.05
CA THR A 437 -10.82 -18.10 12.65
C THR A 437 -12.15 -18.81 12.67
N SER A 438 -13.20 -18.16 12.16
CA SER A 438 -14.54 -18.74 12.17
C SER A 438 -14.55 -20.11 11.50
N GLU A 439 -15.23 -21.10 12.10
CA GLU A 439 -15.34 -22.47 11.57
C GLU A 439 -15.76 -22.53 10.09
N ILE A 440 -16.53 -21.54 9.64
CA ILE A 440 -16.94 -21.42 8.23
C ILE A 440 -15.72 -21.14 7.35
N VAL A 441 -14.86 -20.21 7.74
CA VAL A 441 -13.64 -19.86 7.01
C VAL A 441 -12.70 -21.05 6.94
N THR A 442 -12.52 -21.78 8.04
CA THR A 442 -11.67 -22.98 8.01
C THR A 442 -12.24 -24.03 7.07
N ARG A 443 -13.54 -24.29 7.07
CA ARG A 443 -14.18 -25.21 6.11
C ARG A 443 -14.05 -24.72 4.66
N ALA A 444 -14.29 -23.43 4.41
CA ALA A 444 -14.16 -22.84 3.07
C ALA A 444 -12.72 -22.89 2.53
N GLU A 445 -11.72 -22.72 3.38
CA GLU A 445 -10.31 -22.87 3.01
C GLU A 445 -10.00 -24.30 2.54
N ALA A 446 -10.56 -25.31 3.21
CA ALA A 446 -10.41 -26.72 2.80
C ALA A 446 -10.96 -26.96 1.40
N TRP A 447 -12.13 -26.41 1.11
CA TRP A 447 -12.72 -26.45 -0.23
C TRP A 447 -11.88 -25.72 -1.28
N SER A 448 -11.35 -24.54 -0.93
CA SER A 448 -10.52 -23.78 -1.86
C SER A 448 -9.21 -24.49 -2.19
N PHE A 449 -8.65 -25.22 -1.23
CA PHE A 449 -7.45 -26.03 -1.45
C PHE A 449 -7.76 -27.24 -2.32
N ALA A 450 -8.79 -28.02 -1.95
CA ALA A 450 -9.19 -29.20 -2.72
C ALA A 450 -9.57 -28.86 -4.16
N ALA A 451 -10.25 -27.72 -4.38
CA ALA A 451 -10.60 -27.25 -5.71
C ALA A 451 -9.37 -26.88 -6.55
N ARG A 452 -8.35 -26.24 -5.95
CA ARG A 452 -7.09 -25.94 -6.65
C ARG A 452 -6.32 -27.20 -6.98
N GLU A 453 -6.19 -28.12 -6.03
CA GLU A 453 -5.46 -29.37 -6.25
C GLU A 453 -6.14 -30.24 -7.32
N ALA A 454 -7.48 -30.32 -7.31
CA ALA A 454 -8.23 -30.99 -8.37
C ALA A 454 -8.07 -30.29 -9.73
N GLN A 455 -8.04 -28.96 -9.77
CA GLN A 455 -7.77 -28.22 -10.98
C GLN A 455 -6.37 -28.50 -11.52
N ASP A 456 -5.36 -28.52 -10.66
CA ASP A 456 -3.98 -28.78 -11.06
C ASP A 456 -3.80 -30.25 -11.51
N ALA A 457 -4.42 -31.20 -10.81
CA ALA A 457 -4.42 -32.61 -11.20
C ALA A 457 -5.11 -32.86 -12.54
N THR A 458 -6.29 -32.25 -12.77
CA THR A 458 -7.00 -32.37 -14.05
C THR A 458 -6.25 -31.68 -15.18
N LYS A 459 -5.63 -30.52 -14.92
CA LYS A 459 -4.76 -29.84 -15.88
C LYS A 459 -3.56 -30.71 -16.25
N GLY A 460 -2.86 -31.28 -15.27
CA GLY A 460 -1.75 -32.21 -15.52
C GLY A 460 -2.19 -33.41 -16.36
N TYR A 461 -3.34 -34.01 -16.05
CA TYR A 461 -3.89 -35.12 -16.85
C TYR A 461 -4.19 -34.72 -18.31
N ILE A 462 -4.75 -33.53 -18.51
CA ILE A 462 -5.05 -33.02 -19.85
C ILE A 462 -3.74 -32.74 -20.62
N GLU A 463 -2.74 -32.16 -19.96
CA GLU A 463 -1.43 -31.90 -20.57
C GLU A 463 -0.73 -33.21 -20.97
N GLU A 464 -0.72 -34.22 -20.10
CA GLU A 464 -0.18 -35.54 -20.41
C GLU A 464 -0.91 -36.20 -21.59
N ARG A 465 -2.25 -36.11 -21.61
CA ARG A 465 -3.06 -36.63 -22.73
C ARG A 465 -2.83 -35.86 -24.02
N ALA A 466 -2.63 -34.55 -23.94
CA ALA A 466 -2.32 -33.72 -25.10
C ALA A 466 -0.93 -34.08 -25.66
N ILE A 467 0.09 -34.21 -24.80
CA ILE A 467 1.43 -34.64 -25.19
C ILE A 467 1.36 -36.03 -25.83
N PHE A 468 0.71 -37.00 -25.19
CA PHE A 468 0.53 -38.34 -25.75
C PHE A 468 -0.19 -38.30 -27.11
N GLY A 469 -1.21 -37.47 -27.27
CA GLY A 469 -1.90 -37.27 -28.54
C GLY A 469 -0.99 -36.70 -29.63
N THR A 470 -0.16 -35.70 -29.29
CA THR A 470 0.81 -35.10 -30.23
C THR A 470 1.92 -36.07 -30.62
N GLU A 471 2.41 -36.88 -29.67
CA GLU A 471 3.40 -37.93 -29.96
C GLU A 471 2.82 -39.01 -30.86
N LEU A 472 1.57 -39.42 -30.62
CA LEU A 472 0.89 -40.40 -31.46
C LEU A 472 0.64 -39.84 -32.87
N ALA A 473 0.24 -38.57 -32.98
CA ALA A 473 0.07 -37.89 -34.26
C ALA A 473 1.38 -37.79 -35.03
N ARG A 474 2.49 -37.44 -34.35
CA ARG A 474 3.83 -37.41 -34.96
C ARG A 474 4.29 -38.79 -35.41
N LYS A 475 4.10 -39.83 -34.58
CA LYS A 475 4.40 -41.23 -34.98
C LYS A 475 3.56 -41.66 -36.19
N ALA A 476 2.30 -41.24 -36.26
CA ALA A 476 1.45 -41.50 -37.43
C ALA A 476 1.94 -40.73 -38.68
N GLU A 477 2.42 -39.50 -38.50
CA GLU A 477 3.03 -38.71 -39.57
C GLU A 477 4.32 -39.37 -40.08
N ASP A 478 5.19 -39.81 -39.18
CA ASP A 478 6.45 -40.48 -39.49
C ASP A 478 6.19 -41.80 -40.22
N THR A 479 5.25 -42.63 -39.75
CA THR A 479 4.87 -43.87 -40.45
C THR A 479 4.23 -43.62 -41.82
N LEU A 480 3.47 -42.53 -41.98
CA LEU A 480 3.01 -42.11 -43.30
C LEU A 480 4.18 -41.72 -44.21
N LYS A 481 5.12 -40.90 -43.73
CA LYS A 481 6.33 -40.55 -44.48
C LYS A 481 7.09 -41.79 -44.96
N GLU A 482 7.31 -42.76 -44.07
CA GLU A 482 7.94 -44.05 -44.41
C GLU A 482 7.17 -44.81 -45.50
N MET A 483 5.84 -44.84 -45.45
CA MET A 483 5.01 -45.45 -46.49
C MET A 483 5.11 -44.71 -47.84
N TYR A 484 5.12 -43.38 -47.82
CA TYR A 484 5.27 -42.56 -49.03
C TYR A 484 6.67 -42.76 -49.66
N GLU A 485 7.71 -42.82 -48.84
CA GLU A 485 9.07 -43.17 -49.28
C GLU A 485 9.13 -44.57 -49.89
N LEU A 486 8.52 -45.58 -49.27
CA LEU A 486 8.43 -46.94 -49.83
C LEU A 486 7.70 -46.97 -51.19
N MET A 487 6.70 -46.11 -51.35
CA MET A 487 5.97 -45.94 -52.61
C MET A 487 6.70 -45.05 -53.64
N ASN A 488 7.88 -44.50 -53.30
CA ASN A 488 8.62 -43.49 -54.06
C ASN A 488 7.77 -42.26 -54.44
N GLN A 489 6.92 -41.81 -53.52
CA GLN A 489 6.09 -40.61 -53.66
C GLN A 489 6.55 -39.54 -52.67
N ASP A 490 6.64 -38.28 -53.11
CA ASP A 490 7.07 -37.18 -52.26
C ASP A 490 5.94 -36.80 -51.28
N TYR A 491 6.12 -37.10 -49.99
CA TYR A 491 5.17 -36.80 -48.92
C TYR A 491 4.77 -35.32 -48.90
N GLU A 492 5.76 -34.42 -49.00
CA GLU A 492 5.55 -32.97 -48.99
C GLU A 492 4.72 -32.50 -50.21
N GLU A 493 4.90 -33.05 -51.41
CA GLU A 493 4.06 -32.64 -52.57
C GLU A 493 2.59 -33.09 -52.39
N ALA A 494 2.34 -34.20 -51.70
CA ALA A 494 1.01 -34.73 -51.44
C ALA A 494 0.25 -33.96 -50.33
N THR A 495 0.96 -33.42 -49.32
CA THR A 495 0.38 -32.69 -48.18
C THR A 495 0.37 -31.17 -48.37
N VAL A 496 1.37 -30.58 -49.02
CA VAL A 496 1.48 -29.12 -49.27
C VAL A 496 0.34 -28.60 -50.14
N GLY A 497 -0.20 -29.42 -51.06
CA GLY A 497 -1.34 -29.04 -51.92
C GLY A 497 -2.66 -28.76 -51.18
N LYS A 498 -2.72 -28.98 -49.86
CA LYS A 498 -3.87 -28.63 -48.99
C LYS A 498 -3.63 -27.42 -48.10
N GLU A 499 -2.39 -27.01 -47.83
CA GLU A 499 -2.13 -25.89 -46.92
C GLU A 499 -2.33 -24.52 -47.58
N GLU A 500 -2.07 -24.39 -48.88
CA GLU A 500 -2.35 -23.16 -49.65
C GLU A 500 -3.86 -22.91 -49.90
N LYS A 501 -4.74 -23.85 -49.49
CA LYS A 501 -6.21 -23.70 -49.58
C LYS A 501 -6.89 -23.50 -48.23
N LYS A 502 -6.17 -23.04 -47.20
CA LYS A 502 -6.74 -22.73 -45.87
C LYS A 502 -7.20 -21.26 -45.72
N GLU A 503 -7.63 -20.61 -46.80
CA GLU A 503 -8.33 -19.31 -46.68
C GLU A 503 -9.86 -19.42 -46.73
N ASP A 504 -10.46 -20.60 -46.97
CA ASP A 504 -11.93 -20.68 -47.06
C ASP A 504 -12.53 -22.05 -46.65
N GLU A 505 -12.02 -22.66 -45.58
CA GLU A 505 -12.66 -23.86 -44.99
C GLU A 505 -13.34 -23.49 -43.67
N GLY A 506 -14.63 -23.19 -43.78
CA GLY A 506 -15.55 -23.20 -42.65
C GLY A 506 -15.50 -24.53 -41.90
N ASP A 507 -15.60 -24.42 -40.58
CA ASP A 507 -15.61 -25.48 -39.58
C ASP A 507 -16.22 -26.81 -40.09
N ILE A 508 -15.36 -27.79 -40.36
CA ILE A 508 -15.73 -29.11 -40.92
C ILE A 508 -16.80 -29.78 -40.04
N TRP A 509 -16.81 -29.50 -38.74
CA TRP A 509 -17.77 -30.01 -37.76
C TRP A 509 -19.16 -29.37 -37.84
N ALA A 510 -19.33 -28.27 -38.57
CA ALA A 510 -20.65 -27.66 -38.83
C ALA A 510 -21.31 -28.18 -40.13
N SER A 511 -20.55 -28.88 -40.98
CA SER A 511 -20.96 -29.23 -42.35
C SER A 511 -21.76 -30.55 -42.48
N GLU A 512 -21.84 -31.35 -41.41
CA GLU A 512 -22.49 -32.68 -41.44
C GLU A 512 -24.03 -32.63 -41.60
N SER A 513 -24.65 -31.45 -41.51
CA SER A 513 -26.11 -31.31 -41.65
C SER A 513 -26.62 -31.06 -43.08
N ARG A 514 -25.76 -31.02 -44.11
CA ARG A 514 -26.17 -30.70 -45.50
C ARG A 514 -25.54 -31.60 -46.56
N PHE A 515 -25.85 -32.89 -46.55
CA PHE A 515 -25.61 -33.75 -47.73
C PHE A 515 -26.85 -34.54 -48.11
N ALA A 516 -27.79 -33.87 -48.76
CA ALA A 516 -28.68 -34.51 -49.73
C ALA A 516 -28.85 -33.58 -50.93
N ARG A 517 -28.35 -34.04 -52.09
CA ARG A 517 -28.52 -33.47 -53.44
C ARG A 517 -27.65 -32.24 -53.77
N SER A 518 -26.47 -32.50 -54.35
CA SER A 518 -26.15 -31.88 -55.63
C SER A 518 -25.16 -32.74 -56.40
N ARG A 519 -25.49 -32.93 -57.67
CA ARG A 519 -24.84 -33.77 -58.67
C ARG A 519 -24.24 -32.81 -59.69
N GLY A 520 -22.98 -33.00 -60.04
CA GLY A 520 -22.40 -32.44 -61.26
C GLY A 520 -21.57 -31.18 -61.05
N GLY A 521 -20.26 -31.37 -60.91
CA GLY A 521 -19.26 -30.31 -61.04
C GLY A 521 -17.92 -30.93 -61.42
N ARG A 522 -17.70 -31.17 -62.71
CA ARG A 522 -16.37 -31.48 -63.25
C ARG A 522 -15.48 -30.27 -63.00
N HIS A 523 -14.52 -30.39 -62.08
CA HIS A 523 -13.32 -29.56 -62.09
C HIS A 523 -12.17 -30.47 -62.49
N GLY A 524 -11.55 -30.15 -63.62
CA GLY A 524 -10.36 -30.83 -64.13
C GLY A 524 -9.21 -30.56 -63.18
N ARG A 525 -8.93 -31.53 -62.31
CA ARG A 525 -7.66 -31.61 -61.59
C ARG A 525 -6.67 -32.22 -62.57
N SER A 526 -5.69 -31.44 -63.02
CA SER A 526 -4.51 -31.98 -63.68
C SER A 526 -3.73 -32.78 -62.64
N GLU A 527 -4.05 -34.07 -62.51
CA GLU A 527 -3.28 -35.02 -61.72
C GLU A 527 -1.91 -35.17 -62.38
N LYS A 528 -0.88 -34.60 -61.74
CA LYS A 528 0.50 -34.97 -62.07
C LYS A 528 0.63 -36.47 -61.82
N ARG A 529 1.14 -37.19 -62.83
CA ARG A 529 1.28 -38.65 -62.80
C ARG A 529 2.02 -39.06 -61.53
N PRO A 530 1.54 -40.09 -60.80
CA PRO A 530 2.33 -40.67 -59.72
C PRO A 530 3.67 -41.11 -60.32
N LYS A 531 4.78 -40.65 -59.76
CA LYS A 531 6.11 -41.14 -60.11
C LYS A 531 6.42 -42.31 -59.19
N GLY A 532 6.95 -43.39 -59.76
CA GLY A 532 7.30 -44.59 -59.01
C GLY A 532 7.09 -45.88 -59.82
N PRO A 533 7.71 -47.00 -59.41
CA PRO A 533 7.65 -48.29 -60.10
C PRO A 533 6.23 -48.88 -60.20
N TRP A 534 5.28 -48.36 -59.41
CA TRP A 534 3.87 -48.78 -59.39
C TRP A 534 2.95 -47.88 -60.25
N SER A 535 3.46 -46.78 -60.81
CA SER A 535 2.70 -45.82 -61.62
C SER A 535 2.11 -46.40 -62.92
N GLY A 536 2.60 -47.57 -63.35
CA GLY A 536 2.11 -48.30 -64.51
C GLY A 536 0.93 -49.25 -64.21
N LEU A 537 0.57 -49.47 -62.94
CA LEU A 537 -0.46 -50.45 -62.55
C LEU A 537 -1.87 -49.84 -62.60
N ASN A 538 -2.20 -49.10 -63.67
CA ASN A 538 -3.54 -48.58 -63.89
C ASN A 538 -4.42 -49.67 -64.51
N GLY A 539 -4.82 -50.68 -63.72
CA GLY A 539 -6.03 -51.51 -63.90
C GLY A 539 -6.31 -52.18 -65.26
N LYS A 540 -5.44 -52.07 -66.25
CA LYS A 540 -5.55 -52.68 -67.58
C LYS A 540 -4.48 -53.75 -67.71
N VAL A 541 -4.60 -54.79 -66.90
CA VAL A 541 -3.95 -56.06 -67.23
C VAL A 541 -4.74 -56.61 -68.43
N GLY A 542 -4.17 -56.43 -69.63
CA GLY A 542 -4.74 -56.99 -70.85
C GLY A 542 -4.73 -58.51 -70.76
N VAL A 543 -5.90 -59.12 -70.92
CA VAL A 543 -6.01 -60.52 -71.32
C VAL A 543 -5.38 -60.62 -72.70
N ILE A 544 -4.16 -61.17 -72.77
CA ILE A 544 -3.59 -61.65 -74.03
C ILE A 544 -4.36 -62.92 -74.35
N GLY A 545 -5.25 -62.85 -75.34
CA GLY A 545 -5.79 -64.03 -76.00
C GLY A 545 -4.76 -64.53 -77.00
N ASP A 546 -4.21 -65.71 -76.75
CA ASP A 546 -3.46 -66.47 -77.74
C ASP A 546 -4.41 -66.95 -78.85
N GLY A 547 -3.92 -66.91 -80.09
CA GLY A 547 -4.57 -67.52 -81.26
C GLY A 547 -4.25 -68.99 -81.42
#